data_AF-A0A0R2FL08-F1
#
_entry.id   AF-A0A0R2FL08-F1
#
_cell.length_a   1.000
_cell.length_b   1.000
_cell.length_c   1.000
_cell.angle_alpha   90.00
_cell.angle_beta   90.00
_cell.angle_gamma   90.00
#
_symmetry.space_group_name_H-M   'P 1'
#
loop_
_entity.id
_entity.type
_entity.pdbx_description
1 polymer ?
#
loop_
_entity_poly.entity_id
_entity_poly.type
_entity_poly.pdbx_seq_one_letter_code
_entity_poly.pdbx_strand_id
1 'polypeptide(L)'
;MDDVKRIVQLNLAELQDSAKKNAFYKGPYTRGKTRQSIAIVQDTDGLGGFVGMGTPYSPYLEVGTRFMSAQPALKPAFMIQKIQFANDLKKLMK
;
A
#
# COMPACT_ATOMS: atom_id res chain seq x y z
N MET A 1 23.68 -7.00 0.12
CA MET A 1 22.44 -7.18 0.92
C MET A 1 21.80 -5.86 1.26
N ASP A 2 22.59 -4.83 1.59
CA ASP A 2 22.04 -3.50 1.91
C ASP A 2 21.30 -2.85 0.73
N ASP A 3 21.74 -3.10 -0.51
CA ASP A 3 21.04 -2.59 -1.70
C ASP A 3 19.64 -3.21 -1.87
N VAL A 4 19.49 -4.50 -1.58
CA VAL A 4 18.18 -5.18 -1.61
C VAL A 4 17.26 -4.58 -0.55
N LYS A 5 17.76 -4.40 0.67
CA LYS A 5 17.00 -3.78 1.77
C LYS A 5 16.57 -2.35 1.41
N ARG A 6 17.44 -1.59 0.76
CA ARG A 6 17.15 -0.24 0.27
C ARG A 6 16.04 -0.26 -0.80
N ILE A 7 16.11 -1.17 -1.77
CA ILE A 7 15.06 -1.32 -2.80
C ILE A 7 13.72 -1.67 -2.15
N VAL A 8 13.71 -2.59 -1.19
CA VAL A 8 12.50 -2.97 -0.44
C VAL A 8 11.92 -1.76 0.29
N GLN A 9 12.75 -1.01 1.04
CA GLN A 9 12.27 0.18 1.77
C GLN A 9 11.72 1.26 0.84
N LEU A 10 12.39 1.54 -0.28
CA LEU A 10 11.92 2.51 -1.26
C LEU A 10 10.58 2.07 -1.87
N ASN A 11 10.46 0.82 -2.28
CA ASN A 11 9.23 0.29 -2.88
C ASN A 11 8.07 0.27 -1.87
N LEU A 12 8.33 0.00 -0.59
CA LEU A 12 7.32 0.09 0.48
C LEU A 12 6.87 1.54 0.71
N ALA A 13 7.79 2.51 0.67
CA ALA A 13 7.47 3.93 0.78
C ALA A 13 6.61 4.43 -0.39
N GLU A 14 7.00 4.07 -1.63
CA GLU A 14 6.24 4.39 -2.84
C GLU A 14 4.85 3.75 -2.83
N LEU A 15 4.74 2.50 -2.36
CA LEU A 15 3.46 1.81 -2.19
C LEU A 15 2.57 2.52 -1.17
N GLN A 16 3.13 2.93 -0.04
CA GLN A 16 2.41 3.67 1.00
C GLN A 16 1.87 4.99 0.48
N ASP A 17 2.70 5.76 -0.24
CA ASP A 17 2.31 7.04 -0.81
C ASP A 17 1.24 6.88 -1.89
N SER A 18 1.39 5.88 -2.76
CA SER A 18 0.40 5.56 -3.78
C SER A 18 -0.93 5.13 -3.16
N ALA A 19 -0.90 4.30 -2.12
CA ALA A 19 -2.10 3.91 -1.38
C ALA A 19 -2.78 5.12 -0.71
N LYS A 20 -2.00 6.01 -0.08
CA LYS A 20 -2.54 7.25 0.53
C LYS A 20 -3.17 8.17 -0.51
N LYS A 21 -2.58 8.28 -1.71
CA LYS A 21 -3.15 9.06 -2.83
C LYS A 21 -4.47 8.46 -3.31
N ASN A 22 -4.55 7.14 -3.42
CA ASN A 22 -5.76 6.44 -3.85
C ASN A 22 -6.86 6.39 -2.76
N ALA A 23 -6.51 6.56 -1.49
CA ALA A 23 -7.42 6.57 -0.35
C ALA A 23 -8.26 7.86 -0.26
N PHE A 24 -9.06 8.13 -1.30
CA PHE A 24 -10.05 9.20 -1.35
C PHE A 24 -11.45 8.61 -1.21
N TYR A 25 -11.97 8.61 0.02
CA TYR A 25 -13.26 7.98 0.33
C TYR A 25 -14.42 8.96 0.26
N LYS A 26 -15.43 8.66 -0.56
CA LYS A 26 -16.64 9.50 -0.69
C LYS A 26 -17.67 9.08 0.34
N GLY A 27 -18.11 10.02 1.18
CA GLY A 27 -19.17 9.80 2.17
C GLY A 27 -19.36 11.02 3.09
N PRO A 28 -20.55 11.18 3.71
CA PRO A 28 -20.88 12.34 4.55
C PRO A 28 -20.04 12.42 5.83
N TYR A 29 -19.46 11.31 6.28
CA TYR A 29 -18.70 11.22 7.55
C TYR A 29 -17.22 10.87 7.34
N THR A 30 -16.68 11.07 6.13
CA THR A 30 -15.27 10.79 5.88
C THR A 30 -14.37 11.80 6.58
N ARG A 31 -13.67 11.39 7.65
CA ARG A 31 -12.70 12.23 8.40
C ARG A 31 -11.24 11.96 8.05
N GLY A 32 -10.95 11.17 7.01
CA GLY A 32 -9.58 10.84 6.58
C GLY A 32 -8.81 9.86 7.47
N LYS A 33 -9.41 9.34 8.56
CA LYS A 33 -8.76 8.42 9.51
C LYS A 33 -8.11 7.21 8.82
N THR A 34 -8.80 6.59 7.87
CA THR A 34 -8.28 5.42 7.16
C THR A 34 -7.02 5.76 6.35
N ARG A 35 -7.05 6.87 5.60
CA ARG A 35 -5.87 7.36 4.85
C ARG A 35 -4.68 7.62 5.76
N GLN A 36 -4.91 8.23 6.92
CA GLN A 36 -3.87 8.50 7.91
C GLN A 36 -3.32 7.23 8.56
N SER A 37 -4.15 6.18 8.69
CA SER A 37 -3.77 4.90 9.28
C SER A 37 -2.99 3.97 8.33
N ILE A 38 -2.74 4.39 7.08
CA ILE A 38 -1.96 3.58 6.13
C ILE A 38 -0.49 3.60 6.58
N ALA A 39 0.02 2.45 6.98
CA ALA A 39 1.36 2.29 7.53
C ALA A 39 2.10 1.13 6.86
N ILE A 40 3.43 1.23 6.88
CA ILE A 40 4.35 0.16 6.48
C ILE A 40 4.61 -0.72 7.70
N VAL A 41 4.56 -2.03 7.51
CA VAL A 41 5.08 -3.02 8.45
C VAL A 41 6.20 -3.76 7.73
N GLN A 42 7.43 -3.54 8.18
CA GLN A 42 8.62 -4.16 7.59
C GLN A 42 8.96 -5.44 8.35
N ASP A 43 9.45 -6.46 7.62
CA ASP A 43 9.92 -7.70 8.22
C ASP A 43 11.24 -7.49 8.97
N THR A 44 11.52 -8.32 9.97
CA THR A 44 12.71 -8.21 10.83
C THR A 44 14.04 -8.33 10.09
N ASP A 45 14.07 -9.06 8.97
CA ASP A 45 15.25 -9.22 8.13
C ASP A 45 15.46 -8.05 7.15
N GLY A 46 14.44 -7.19 6.99
CA GLY A 46 14.42 -6.07 6.06
C GLY A 46 14.30 -6.46 4.59
N LEU A 47 14.02 -7.73 4.28
CA LEU A 47 13.89 -8.26 2.92
C LEU A 47 12.45 -8.24 2.41
N GLY A 48 11.51 -7.92 3.28
CA GLY A 48 10.09 -7.85 2.96
C GLY A 48 9.33 -6.89 3.86
N GLY A 49 8.03 -6.79 3.60
CA GLY A 49 7.10 -6.00 4.36
C GLY A 49 5.77 -5.87 3.62
N PHE A 50 4.80 -5.26 4.29
CA PHE A 50 3.50 -4.99 3.73
C PHE A 50 3.02 -3.58 4.11
N VAL A 51 2.11 -3.06 3.29
CA VAL A 51 1.41 -1.81 3.56
C VAL A 51 -0.05 -2.13 3.85
N GLY A 52 -0.53 -1.70 5.01
CA GLY A 52 -1.88 -1.99 5.48
C GLY A 52 -2.60 -0.74 5.98
N MET A 53 -3.91 -0.82 6.07
CA MET A 53 -4.75 0.19 6.71
C MET A 53 -5.09 -0.25 8.13
N GLY A 54 -4.90 0.65 9.10
CA GLY A 54 -5.14 0.35 10.52
C GLY A 54 -6.60 0.44 10.98
N THR A 55 -7.56 0.79 10.11
CA THR A 55 -8.97 0.86 10.51
C THR A 55 -9.67 -0.51 10.38
N PRO A 56 -10.58 -0.89 11.31
CA PRO A 56 -11.22 -2.21 11.25
C PRO A 56 -12.16 -2.37 10.06
N TYR A 57 -12.72 -1.27 9.55
CA TYR A 57 -13.63 -1.24 8.41
C TYR A 57 -12.91 -1.06 7.05
N SER A 58 -11.57 -1.05 7.03
CA SER A 58 -10.78 -0.93 5.80
C SER A 58 -11.08 -2.00 4.74
N PRO A 59 -11.34 -3.28 5.10
CA PRO A 59 -11.69 -4.29 4.11
C PRO A 59 -12.93 -3.92 3.30
N TYR A 60 -13.95 -3.34 3.94
CA TYR A 60 -15.17 -2.90 3.27
C TYR A 60 -14.93 -1.77 2.27
N LEU A 61 -13.88 -0.96 2.48
CA LEU A 61 -13.48 0.08 1.53
C LEU A 61 -12.81 -0.54 0.30
N GLU A 62 -11.98 -1.58 0.47
CA GLU A 62 -11.31 -2.26 -0.64
C GLU A 62 -12.26 -3.08 -1.52
N VAL A 63 -13.19 -3.82 -0.91
CA VAL A 63 -14.06 -4.76 -1.65
C VAL A 63 -15.49 -4.27 -1.86
N GLY A 64 -15.90 -3.20 -1.18
CA GLY A 64 -17.27 -2.73 -1.16
C GLY A 64 -18.18 -3.59 -0.27
N THR A 65 -19.45 -3.20 -0.20
CA THR A 65 -20.51 -3.90 0.53
C THR A 65 -21.82 -3.84 -0.27
N ARG A 66 -22.86 -4.51 0.22
CA ARG A 66 -24.21 -4.40 -0.36
C ARG A 66 -24.73 -2.96 -0.45
N PHE A 67 -24.28 -2.07 0.43
CA PHE A 67 -24.78 -0.70 0.54
C PHE A 67 -23.81 0.37 0.03
N MET A 68 -22.61 -0.03 -0.38
CA MET A 68 -21.53 0.89 -0.73
C MET A 68 -20.62 0.25 -1.79
N SER A 69 -20.42 0.94 -2.91
CA SER A 69 -19.45 0.53 -3.91
C SER A 69 -18.02 0.51 -3.35
N ALA A 70 -17.18 -0.38 -3.89
CA ALA A 70 -15.78 -0.45 -3.52
C ALA A 70 -15.05 0.87 -3.85
N GLN A 71 -14.17 1.30 -2.95
CA GLN A 71 -13.27 2.45 -3.08
C GLN A 71 -11.83 1.98 -2.79
N PRO A 72 -11.26 1.13 -3.65
CA PRO A 72 -10.00 0.47 -3.38
C PRO A 72 -8.83 1.44 -3.43
N ALA A 73 -7.94 1.35 -2.43
CA ALA A 73 -6.73 2.16 -2.32
C ALA A 73 -5.47 1.31 -2.43
N LEU A 74 -5.44 0.17 -1.73
CA LEU A 74 -4.28 -0.73 -1.66
C LEU A 74 -4.13 -1.56 -2.94
N LYS A 75 -5.21 -2.20 -3.42
CA LYS A 75 -5.15 -3.07 -4.60
C LYS A 75 -4.58 -2.38 -5.85
N PRO A 76 -5.07 -1.19 -6.28
CA PRO A 76 -4.52 -0.51 -7.44
C PRO A 76 -3.05 -0.08 -7.22
N ALA A 77 -2.70 0.38 -6.02
CA ALA A 77 -1.31 0.74 -5.70
C ALA A 77 -0.37 -0.47 -5.81
N PHE A 78 -0.78 -1.61 -5.27
CA PHE A 78 0.00 -2.85 -5.31
C PHE A 78 0.21 -3.37 -6.74
N MET A 79 -0.80 -3.29 -7.60
CA MET A 79 -0.71 -3.75 -8.99
C MET A 79 0.34 -2.99 -9.80
N ILE A 80 0.57 -1.71 -9.48
CA ILE A 80 1.61 -0.88 -10.09
C ILE A 80 2.97 -1.19 -9.45
N GLN A 81 3.04 -1.17 -8.11
CA GLN A 81 4.31 -1.35 -7.41
C GLN A 81 4.94 -2.72 -7.66
N LYS A 82 4.15 -3.80 -7.78
CA LYS A 82 4.70 -5.15 -8.03
C LYS A 82 5.55 -5.20 -9.31
N ILE A 83 5.18 -4.41 -10.33
CA ILE A 83 5.90 -4.36 -11.60
C ILE A 83 7.19 -3.56 -11.43
N GLN A 84 7.11 -2.42 -10.74
CA GLN A 84 8.27 -1.57 -10.43
C GLN A 84 9.30 -2.33 -9.58
N PHE A 85 8.86 -2.98 -8.51
CA PHE A 85 9.70 -3.77 -7.62
C PHE A 85 10.44 -4.88 -8.38
N ALA A 86 9.72 -5.64 -9.22
CA ALA A 86 10.34 -6.67 -10.04
C ALA A 86 11.40 -6.11 -11.02
N ASN A 87 11.16 -4.92 -11.57
CA ASN A 87 12.12 -4.26 -12.46
C ASN A 87 13.35 -3.75 -11.70
N ASP A 88 13.18 -3.23 -10.50
CA ASP A 88 14.29 -2.72 -9.69
C ASP A 88 15.19 -3.85 -9.18
N LEU A 89 14.59 -4.98 -8.79
CA LEU A 89 15.37 -6.19 -8.48
C LEU A 89 16.15 -6.69 -9.69
N LYS A 90 15.55 -6.71 -10.89
CA LYS A 90 16.25 -7.09 -12.13
C LYS A 90 17.42 -6.17 -12.46
N LYS A 91 17.30 -4.87 -12.21
CA LYS A 91 18.40 -3.91 -12.41
C LYS A 91 19.56 -4.15 -11.44
N LEU A 92 19.27 -4.58 -10.21
CA LEU A 92 20.30 -4.88 -9.22
C LEU A 92 21.09 -6.15 -9.57
N MET A 93 20.42 -7.14 -10.18
CA MET A 93 21.04 -8.41 -10.56
C MET A 93 21.88 -8.32 -11.84
N LYS A 94 21.88 -7.19 -12.52
CA LYS A 94 22.56 -6.97 -13.79
C LYS A 94 23.86 -6.20 -13.56
#